data_AF-A0A8S3FJR9-F1
#
_entry.id   AF-A0A8S3FJR9-F1
#
_cell.length_a   1.000
_cell.length_b   1.000
_cell.length_c   1.000
_cell.angle_alpha   90.00
_cell.angle_beta   90.00
_cell.angle_gamma   90.00
#
_symmetry.space_group_name_H-M   'P 1'
#
loop_
_entity.id
_entity.type
_entity.pdbx_description
1 polymer ?
#
loop_
_entity_poly.entity_id
_entity_poly.type
_entity_poly.pdbx_seq_one_letter_code
_entity_poly.pdbx_strand_id
1 'polypeptide(L)'
;FWYLSLISCYWHPVTCQWEKVDDNLRINYDVWIVNGNPEAEHRDNLFEYHFSFDMFDLVEVYSVCILLYLFIPLPFLIIKIRSSFDFKHPILLSYFLFQLLFFIGNSFNLMHYFIFAYNGIGVYVLIHIGNLITIIGESILILLLLFIAK
;
A
#
# COMPACT_ATOMS: atom_id res chain seq x y z
N PHE A 1 1.66 15.58 19.53
CA PHE A 1 1.82 16.53 18.42
C PHE A 1 3.30 16.76 18.19
N TRP A 2 3.78 16.56 16.97
CA TRP A 2 5.15 16.87 16.56
C TRP A 2 5.18 18.23 15.88
N TYR A 3 6.20 19.04 16.15
CA TYR A 3 6.40 20.34 15.53
C TYR A 3 7.80 20.37 14.91
N LEU A 4 7.87 20.70 13.62
CA LEU A 4 9.13 20.97 12.93
C LEU A 4 9.29 22.50 12.84
N SER A 5 10.41 23.02 13.33
CA SER A 5 10.77 24.43 13.20
C SER A 5 12.09 24.54 12.44
N LEU A 6 12.05 25.22 11.29
CA LEU A 6 13.24 25.52 10.50
C LEU A 6 13.71 26.93 10.85
N ILE A 7 14.93 27.04 11.36
CA ILE A 7 15.54 28.31 11.77
C ILE A 7 16.78 28.52 10.90
N SER A 8 16.88 29.71 10.31
CA SER A 8 18.01 30.09 9.45
C SER A 8 19.21 30.55 10.31
N CYS A 9 19.94 29.59 10.87
CA CYS A 9 21.14 29.85 11.66
C CYS A 9 22.31 28.94 11.26
N TYR A 10 23.53 29.40 11.53
CA TYR A 10 24.75 28.61 11.38
C TYR A 10 25.56 28.65 12.68
N TRP A 11 26.38 27.62 12.89
CA TRP A 11 27.25 27.53 14.06
C TRP A 11 28.57 28.27 13.79
N HIS A 12 28.85 29.36 14.53
CA HIS A 12 30.07 30.13 14.36
C HIS A 12 31.24 29.48 15.14
N PRO A 13 32.32 29.01 14.47
CA PRO A 13 33.32 28.14 15.09
C PRO A 13 34.25 28.84 16.09
N VAL A 14 34.35 30.17 16.05
CA VAL A 14 35.23 30.95 16.94
C VAL A 14 34.51 31.43 18.19
N THR A 15 33.26 31.89 18.04
CA THR A 15 32.42 32.38 19.15
C THR A 15 31.63 31.26 19.82
N CYS A 16 31.52 30.09 19.16
CA CYS A 16 30.74 28.94 19.60
C CYS A 16 29.27 29.30 19.87
N GLN A 17 28.70 30.14 19.01
CA GLN A 17 27.32 30.61 19.10
C GLN A 17 26.57 30.39 17.80
N TRP A 18 25.25 30.19 17.90
CA TRP A 18 24.36 30.19 16.75
C TRP A 18 24.13 31.61 16.27
N GLU A 19 24.53 31.89 15.04
CA GLU A 19 24.36 33.19 14.40
C GLU A 19 23.33 33.06 13.28
N LYS A 20 22.55 34.12 13.08
CA LYS A 20 21.52 34.16 12.03
C LYS A 20 22.21 34.26 10.67
N VAL A 21 21.72 33.50 9.70
CA VAL A 21 22.11 33.72 8.30
C VAL A 21 21.36 34.97 7.80
N ASP A 22 22.08 36.06 7.56
CA ASP A 22 21.51 37.31 7.02
C ASP A 22 21.45 37.33 5.48
N ASP A 23 22.13 36.39 4.83
CA ASP A 23 22.09 36.24 3.37
C ASP A 23 20.81 35.56 2.90
N ASN A 24 20.35 35.93 1.70
CA ASN A 24 19.27 35.23 1.00
C ASN A 24 19.75 33.87 0.48
N LEU A 25 19.92 32.91 1.39
CA LEU A 25 20.30 31.55 1.08
C LEU A 25 19.06 30.74 0.66
N ARG A 26 19.11 30.13 -0.53
CA ARG A 26 18.10 29.16 -0.97
C ARG A 26 18.57 27.75 -0.63
N ILE A 27 17.92 27.11 0.32
CA ILE A 27 18.16 25.71 0.70
C ILE A 27 17.04 24.86 0.08
N ASN A 28 17.42 23.88 -0.74
CA ASN A 28 16.52 22.82 -1.15
C ASN A 28 16.67 21.68 -0.14
N TYR A 29 15.61 21.36 0.59
CA TYR A 29 15.58 20.27 1.56
C TYR A 29 14.39 19.36 1.28
N ASP A 30 14.52 18.11 1.69
CA ASP A 30 13.42 17.14 1.73
C ASP A 30 13.40 16.53 3.14
N VAL A 31 12.28 16.68 3.85
CA VAL A 31 12.14 16.23 5.25
C VAL A 31 11.12 15.11 5.31
N TRP A 32 11.61 13.92 5.63
CA TRP A 32 10.80 12.72 5.82
C TRP A 32 10.68 12.41 7.31
N ILE A 33 9.49 12.65 7.87
CA ILE A 33 9.18 12.29 9.25
C ILE A 33 8.56 10.90 9.23
N VAL A 34 9.39 9.88 9.40
CA VAL A 34 8.91 8.52 9.67
C VAL A 34 8.75 8.37 11.17
N ASN A 35 7.63 7.80 11.60
CA ASN A 35 7.31 7.54 13.01
C ASN A 35 8.09 6.32 13.54
N GLY A 36 9.28 6.07 13.00
CA GLY A 36 10.12 4.92 13.28
C GLY A 36 11.03 5.19 14.47
N ASN A 37 11.11 4.24 15.40
CA ASN A 37 12.15 4.25 16.41
C ASN A 37 13.51 4.10 15.71
N PRO A 38 14.39 5.13 15.72
CA PRO A 38 15.69 5.00 15.09
C PRO A 38 16.49 3.85 15.71
N GLU A 39 16.34 3.51 16.99
CA GLU A 39 17.13 2.45 17.62
C GLU A 39 16.56 1.04 17.47
N ALA A 40 15.38 0.87 16.85
CA ALA A 40 14.79 -0.46 16.67
C ALA A 40 15.48 -1.24 15.54
N GLU A 41 15.57 -2.56 15.68
CA GLU A 41 15.97 -3.53 14.63
C GLU A 41 15.20 -3.34 13.31
N HIS A 42 14.09 -2.60 13.32
CA HIS A 42 13.29 -2.23 12.15
C HIS A 42 14.00 -1.23 11.22
N ARG A 43 15.12 -0.62 11.63
CA ARG A 43 15.97 0.15 10.71
C ARG A 43 16.51 -0.71 9.56
N ASP A 44 16.62 -2.01 9.78
CA ASP A 44 17.09 -2.98 8.78
C ASP A 44 15.94 -3.62 7.97
N ASN A 45 14.67 -3.37 8.33
CA ASN A 45 13.55 -3.88 7.56
C ASN A 45 13.30 -2.98 6.34
N LEU A 46 13.90 -3.38 5.21
CA LEU A 46 13.70 -2.74 3.91
C LEU A 46 12.23 -2.66 3.48
N PHE A 47 11.35 -3.51 4.01
CA PHE A 47 9.91 -3.50 3.67
C PHE A 47 9.11 -2.46 4.45
N GLU A 48 9.65 -1.90 5.53
CA GLU A 48 8.90 -1.02 6.44
C GLU A 48 9.53 0.36 6.61
N TYR A 49 10.81 0.51 6.24
CA TYR A 49 11.59 1.73 6.51
C TYR A 49 10.90 3.03 6.05
N HIS A 50 10.27 3.00 4.88
CA HIS A 50 9.59 4.16 4.31
C HIS A 50 8.14 4.34 4.78
N PHE A 51 7.57 3.36 5.48
CA PHE A 51 6.17 3.38 5.87
C PHE A 51 5.96 4.20 7.15
N SER A 52 4.81 4.86 7.23
CA SER A 52 4.30 5.35 8.51
C SER A 52 3.85 4.17 9.37
N PHE A 53 3.84 4.34 10.69
CA PHE A 53 3.37 3.31 11.63
C PHE A 53 2.01 2.72 11.26
N ASP A 54 1.06 3.55 10.81
CA ASP A 54 -0.29 3.10 10.39
C ASP A 54 -0.31 2.25 9.10
N MET A 55 0.82 2.21 8.39
CA MET A 55 0.99 1.50 7.12
C MET A 55 2.05 0.40 7.22
N PHE A 56 2.49 0.04 8.42
CA PHE A 56 3.32 -1.15 8.64
C PHE A 56 2.57 -2.41 8.21
N ASP A 57 3.34 -3.45 7.87
CA ASP A 57 2.86 -4.75 7.39
C ASP A 57 2.06 -4.73 6.08
N LEU A 58 1.90 -3.60 5.39
CA LEU A 58 1.06 -3.56 4.18
C LEU A 58 1.64 -4.45 3.08
N VAL A 59 2.96 -4.51 2.89
CA VAL A 59 3.56 -5.39 1.88
C VAL A 59 3.26 -6.86 2.20
N GLU A 60 3.37 -7.24 3.47
CA GLU A 60 3.13 -8.57 4.01
C GLU A 60 1.66 -8.95 3.87
N VAL A 61 0.74 -8.08 4.30
CA VAL A 61 -0.71 -8.29 4.23
C VAL A 61 -1.14 -8.51 2.78
N TYR A 62 -0.76 -7.62 1.86
CA TYR A 62 -1.12 -7.76 0.46
C TYR A 62 -0.47 -9.00 -0.18
N SER A 63 0.76 -9.35 0.20
CA SER A 63 1.42 -10.58 -0.24
C SER A 63 0.65 -11.83 0.22
N VAL A 64 0.24 -11.88 1.49
CA VAL A 64 -0.58 -12.97 2.03
C VAL A 64 -1.92 -13.07 1.29
N CYS A 65 -2.59 -11.95 1.03
CA CYS A 65 -3.84 -11.93 0.24
C CYS A 65 -3.66 -12.54 -1.16
N ILE A 66 -2.56 -12.18 -1.84
CA ILE A 66 -2.24 -12.75 -3.16
C ILE A 66 -1.96 -14.25 -3.06
N LEU A 67 -1.16 -14.69 -2.08
CA LEU A 67 -0.89 -16.11 -1.88
C LEU A 67 -2.18 -16.90 -1.60
N LEU A 68 -3.04 -16.40 -0.71
CA LEU A 68 -4.34 -17.02 -0.42
C LEU A 68 -5.20 -17.14 -1.69
N TYR A 69 -5.21 -16.12 -2.56
CA TYR A 69 -5.90 -16.18 -3.85
C TYR A 69 -5.33 -17.29 -4.76
N LEU A 70 -4.00 -17.38 -4.87
CA LEU A 70 -3.33 -18.36 -5.72
C LEU A 70 -3.54 -19.80 -5.24
N PHE A 71 -3.66 -20.03 -3.94
CA PHE A 71 -3.81 -21.38 -3.38
C PHE A 71 -5.26 -21.84 -3.22
N ILE A 72 -6.22 -20.94 -3.02
CA ILE A 72 -7.61 -21.32 -2.70
C ILE A 72 -8.56 -21.04 -3.90
N PRO A 73 -8.87 -19.79 -4.28
CA PRO A 73 -9.73 -19.50 -5.43
C PRO A 73 -9.21 -19.96 -6.79
N LEU A 74 -7.91 -19.77 -7.07
CA LEU A 74 -7.37 -20.01 -8.41
C LEU A 74 -7.46 -21.49 -8.84
N PRO A 75 -7.07 -22.49 -8.02
CA PRO A 75 -7.21 -23.90 -8.40
C PRO A 75 -8.68 -24.29 -8.59
N PHE A 76 -9.57 -23.78 -7.73
CA PHE A 76 -11.01 -24.02 -7.86
C PHE A 76 -11.57 -23.45 -9.18
N LEU A 77 -11.17 -22.23 -9.56
CA LEU A 77 -11.52 -21.62 -10.84
C LEU A 77 -11.03 -22.47 -12.02
N ILE A 78 -9.78 -22.92 -12.00
CA ILE A 78 -9.19 -23.76 -13.06
C ILE A 78 -9.96 -25.07 -13.21
N ILE A 79 -10.26 -25.75 -12.11
CA ILE A 79 -11.03 -27.01 -12.12
C ILE A 79 -12.42 -26.77 -12.71
N LYS A 80 -13.10 -25.69 -12.31
CA LYS A 80 -14.44 -25.36 -12.79
C LYS A 80 -14.47 -25.03 -14.28
N ILE A 81 -13.51 -24.23 -14.76
CA ILE A 81 -13.36 -23.93 -16.20
C ILE A 81 -13.13 -25.22 -17.00
N ARG A 82 -12.22 -26.10 -16.52
CA ARG A 82 -11.90 -27.37 -17.20
C ARG A 82 -13.04 -28.37 -17.21
N SER A 83 -13.87 -28.36 -16.18
CA SER A 83 -15.01 -29.27 -16.06
C SER A 83 -16.15 -28.95 -17.05
N SER A 84 -16.03 -27.89 -17.87
CA SER A 84 -17.11 -27.40 -18.74
C SER A 84 -18.44 -27.25 -18.00
N PHE A 85 -18.38 -26.96 -16.69
CA PHE A 85 -19.57 -26.69 -15.92
C PHE A 85 -20.12 -25.37 -16.46
N ASP A 86 -21.28 -25.46 -17.12
CA ASP A 86 -22.00 -24.31 -17.61
C ASP A 86 -22.07 -23.24 -16.51
N PHE A 87 -21.44 -22.08 -16.72
CA PHE A 87 -21.54 -20.90 -15.85
C PHE A 87 -22.94 -20.27 -15.95
N LYS A 88 -23.99 -21.10 -16.03
CA LYS A 88 -25.37 -20.71 -16.20
C LYS A 88 -25.94 -20.02 -14.96
N HIS A 89 -25.31 -20.21 -13.79
CA HIS A 89 -25.77 -19.56 -12.57
C HIS A 89 -25.12 -18.17 -12.40
N PRO A 90 -25.88 -17.07 -12.49
CA PRO A 90 -25.34 -15.71 -12.42
C PRO A 90 -24.63 -15.40 -11.08
N ILE A 91 -25.02 -16.10 -10.02
CA ILE A 91 -24.35 -16.06 -8.70
C ILE A 91 -22.89 -16.52 -8.82
N LEU A 92 -22.64 -17.62 -9.50
CA LEU A 92 -21.29 -18.18 -9.65
C LEU A 92 -20.41 -17.27 -10.51
N LEU A 93 -20.96 -16.69 -11.57
CA LEU A 93 -20.27 -15.71 -12.39
C LEU A 93 -19.89 -14.46 -11.57
N SER A 94 -20.82 -13.95 -10.77
CA SER A 94 -20.58 -12.79 -9.89
C SER A 94 -19.53 -13.10 -8.81
N TYR A 95 -19.55 -14.33 -8.27
CA TYR A 95 -18.52 -14.81 -7.35
C TYR A 95 -17.12 -14.77 -7.97
N PHE A 96 -16.97 -15.32 -9.17
CA PHE A 96 -15.68 -15.30 -9.86
C PHE A 96 -15.25 -13.91 -10.29
N LEU A 97 -16.19 -13.06 -10.69
CA LEU A 97 -15.91 -11.68 -11.08
C LEU A 97 -15.38 -10.86 -9.91
N PHE A 98 -16.03 -10.89 -8.73
CA PHE A 98 -15.50 -10.14 -7.58
C PHE A 98 -14.12 -10.65 -7.20
N GLN A 99 -13.90 -11.96 -7.24
CA GLN A 99 -12.63 -12.54 -6.82
C GLN A 99 -11.50 -12.15 -7.79
N LEU A 100 -11.77 -12.12 -9.09
CA LEU A 100 -10.82 -11.66 -10.10
C LEU A 100 -10.49 -10.17 -9.91
N LEU A 101 -11.49 -9.33 -9.67
CA LEU A 101 -11.29 -7.91 -9.38
C LEU A 101 -10.44 -7.73 -8.11
N PHE A 102 -10.73 -8.48 -7.05
CA PHE A 102 -9.93 -8.47 -5.83
C PHE A 102 -8.47 -8.83 -6.11
N PHE A 103 -8.21 -9.88 -6.89
CA PHE A 103 -6.85 -10.26 -7.25
C PHE A 103 -6.11 -9.17 -8.03
N ILE A 104 -6.75 -8.58 -9.04
CA ILE A 104 -6.16 -7.51 -9.86
C ILE A 104 -5.90 -6.27 -9.00
N GLY A 105 -6.88 -5.85 -8.20
CA GLY A 105 -6.78 -4.66 -7.34
C GLY A 105 -5.67 -4.80 -6.30
N ASN A 106 -5.63 -5.93 -5.59
CA ASN A 106 -4.57 -6.22 -4.62
C ASN A 106 -3.20 -6.37 -5.28
N SER A 107 -3.11 -6.84 -6.53
CA SER A 107 -1.84 -6.92 -7.26
C SER A 107 -1.27 -5.53 -7.57
N PHE A 108 -2.12 -4.57 -7.96
CA PHE A 108 -1.69 -3.19 -8.16
C PHE A 108 -1.29 -2.51 -6.85
N ASN A 109 -2.04 -2.73 -5.78
CA ASN A 109 -1.69 -2.20 -4.47
C ASN A 109 -0.37 -2.80 -3.96
N LEU A 110 -0.18 -4.12 -4.10
CA LEU A 110 1.06 -4.80 -3.73
C LEU A 110 2.25 -4.24 -4.53
N MET A 111 2.09 -4.05 -5.84
CA MET A 111 3.14 -3.46 -6.68
C MET A 111 3.46 -2.01 -6.26
N HIS A 112 2.45 -1.20 -5.93
CA HIS A 112 2.66 0.12 -5.38
C HIS A 112 3.45 0.08 -4.07
N TYR A 113 3.04 -0.75 -3.10
CA TYR A 113 3.68 -0.83 -1.79
C TYR A 113 5.08 -1.43 -1.84
N PHE A 114 5.36 -2.39 -2.73
CA PHE A 114 6.73 -2.86 -2.96
C PHE A 114 7.64 -1.76 -3.51
N ILE A 115 7.16 -0.95 -4.47
CA ILE A 115 7.95 0.17 -4.99
C ILE A 115 8.14 1.23 -3.90
N PHE A 116 7.09 1.51 -3.14
CA PHE A 116 7.13 2.44 -2.00
C PHE A 116 8.11 1.97 -0.92
N ALA A 117 8.16 0.68 -0.61
CA ALA A 117 9.16 0.09 0.28
C ALA A 117 10.60 0.31 -0.20
N TYR A 118 10.82 0.40 -1.51
CA TYR A 118 12.15 0.60 -2.07
C TYR A 118 12.58 2.07 -2.16
N ASN A 119 11.65 2.99 -2.47
CA ASN A 119 11.99 4.38 -2.79
C ASN A 119 11.23 5.45 -1.99
N GLY A 120 10.30 5.07 -1.13
CA GLY A 120 9.43 5.96 -0.36
C GLY A 120 8.41 6.76 -1.16
N ILE A 121 8.34 6.63 -2.49
CA ILE A 121 7.46 7.41 -3.36
C ILE A 121 6.32 6.54 -3.92
N GLY A 122 6.60 5.29 -4.28
CA GLY A 122 5.62 4.39 -4.90
C GLY A 122 5.14 4.86 -6.28
N VAL A 123 4.03 4.29 -6.75
CA VAL A 123 3.35 4.70 -8.00
C VAL A 123 1.89 5.02 -7.70
N TYR A 124 1.54 6.30 -7.57
CA TYR A 124 0.20 6.73 -7.15
C TYR A 124 -0.93 6.25 -8.06
N VAL A 125 -0.66 6.13 -9.36
CA VAL A 125 -1.65 5.61 -10.31
C VAL A 125 -2.04 4.16 -9.98
N LEU A 126 -1.09 3.33 -9.56
CA LEU A 126 -1.35 1.93 -9.21
C LEU A 126 -2.25 1.80 -7.99
N ILE A 127 -2.01 2.57 -6.93
CA ILE A 127 -2.83 2.53 -5.71
C ILE A 127 -4.25 3.05 -5.98
N HIS A 128 -4.42 4.11 -6.79
CA HIS A 128 -5.75 4.61 -7.12
C HIS A 128 -6.55 3.62 -7.99
N ILE A 129 -5.93 3.04 -9.01
CA ILE A 129 -6.57 2.03 -9.87
C ILE A 129 -6.86 0.77 -9.05
N GLY A 130 -5.89 0.32 -8.24
CA GLY A 130 -6.04 -0.87 -7.39
C GLY A 130 -7.19 -0.72 -6.41
N ASN A 131 -7.25 0.40 -5.67
CA ASN A 131 -8.36 0.71 -4.76
C ASN A 131 -9.71 0.79 -5.48
N LEU A 132 -9.78 1.44 -6.64
CA LEU A 132 -11.02 1.52 -7.43
C LEU A 132 -11.51 0.13 -7.84
N ILE A 133 -10.62 -0.73 -8.35
CA ILE A 133 -10.96 -2.09 -8.74
C ILE A 133 -11.44 -2.91 -7.54
N THR A 134 -10.76 -2.79 -6.39
CA THR A 134 -11.16 -3.47 -5.15
C THR A 134 -12.55 -3.02 -4.69
N ILE A 135 -12.85 -1.71 -4.69
CA ILE A 135 -14.18 -1.19 -4.33
C ILE A 135 -15.28 -1.72 -5.26
N ILE A 136 -15.02 -1.84 -6.56
CA ILE A 136 -15.98 -2.45 -7.51
C ILE A 136 -16.20 -3.93 -7.14
N GLY A 137 -15.13 -4.65 -6.82
CA GLY A 137 -15.20 -6.03 -6.34
C GLY A 137 -16.02 -6.17 -5.04
N GLU A 138 -15.75 -5.33 -4.03
CA GLU A 138 -16.50 -5.29 -2.77
C GLU A 138 -17.98 -5.01 -3.00
N SER A 139 -18.30 -4.10 -3.91
CA SER A 139 -19.69 -3.79 -4.27
C SER A 139 -20.41 -5.01 -4.85
N ILE A 140 -19.75 -5.77 -5.72
CA ILE A 140 -20.31 -7.02 -6.27
C ILE A 140 -20.48 -8.08 -5.18
N LEU A 141 -19.51 -8.22 -4.26
CA LEU A 141 -19.61 -9.14 -3.13
C LEU A 141 -20.81 -8.78 -2.24
N ILE A 142 -20.99 -7.50 -1.89
CA ILE A 142 -22.13 -7.04 -1.09
C ILE A 142 -23.46 -7.36 -1.80
N LEU A 143 -23.56 -7.08 -3.10
CA LEU A 143 -24.75 -7.43 -3.88
C LEU A 143 -25.03 -8.94 -3.88
N LEU A 144 -23.99 -9.76 -3.98
CA LEU A 144 -24.10 -11.22 -3.93
C LEU A 144 -24.56 -11.70 -2.54
N LEU A 145 -24.02 -11.13 -1.46
CA LEU A 145 -24.44 -11.45 -0.09
C LEU A 145 -25.89 -11.06 0.16
N LEU A 146 -26.32 -9.88 -0.31
CA LEU A 146 -27.71 -9.44 -0.23
C LEU A 146 -28.66 -10.35 -1.02
N PHE A 147 -28.21 -10.87 -2.16
CA PHE A 147 -28.99 -11.81 -2.97
C PHE A 147 -29.12 -13.18 -2.28
N ILE A 148 -28.06 -13.69 -1.65
CA ILE A 148 -28.06 -15.00 -0.96
C ILE A 148 -28.83 -14.95 0.36
N ALA A 149 -28.81 -13.81 1.06
CA ALA A 149 -29.49 -13.64 2.35
C ALA A 149 -31.03 -13.57 2.23
N LYS A 150 -31.57 -13.60 1.02
CA LYS A 150 -33.00 -13.47 0.72
C LYS A 150 -33.59 -14.82 0.31
#